data_AF-A0A1Q6T0Z5-F1
#
_entry.id   AF-A0A1Q6T0Z5-F1
#
_cell.length_a   1.000
_cell.length_b   1.000
_cell.length_c   1.000
_cell.angle_alpha   90.00
_cell.angle_beta   90.00
_cell.angle_gamma   90.00
#
_symmetry.space_group_name_H-M   'P 1'
#
loop_
_entity.id
_entity.type
_entity.pdbx_description
1 polymer ?
#
loop_
_entity_poly.entity_id
_entity_poly.type
_entity_poly.pdbx_seq_one_letter_code
_entity_poly.pdbx_strand_id
1 'polypeptide(L)'
;MDKMSLSERITYSTAKVCCKVKKDGQELISTGTGFIMYLCQDNVNNICIPVLITNKHVVDGSYGTYFELCLCDEDNNPRDTETFAIEYSGNPWIYHPNNDVDLACLPIGTSLNELKRNGIHLFYLPLTKDYIITPEYLKIATAVENIVMVGYPKGLSDTYNHKPIIRQGITASHIKKDYLGKKEFLMDIASFHGSSGSPIFILNEGIYKDINGHMSIGSHIAFIGILYAGPRNLEKGILQFDYIPSLPTPILDIPINLGIAIKAEEILAFEPILSQLNITETNNG
;
A
#
# COMPACT_ATOMS: atom_id res chain seq x y z
N MET A 1 2.03 -22.30 9.87
CA MET A 1 2.40 -20.88 9.72
C MET A 1 3.89 -20.58 9.96
N ASP A 2 4.64 -21.40 10.70
CA ASP A 2 6.08 -21.22 11.03
C ASP A 2 7.11 -21.41 9.87
N LYS A 3 6.68 -21.34 8.60
CA LYS A 3 7.57 -21.62 7.44
C LYS A 3 7.86 -20.42 6.54
N MET A 4 7.13 -19.31 6.68
CA MET A 4 7.30 -18.15 5.81
C MET A 4 8.20 -17.09 6.46
N SER A 5 9.16 -16.60 5.69
CA SER A 5 9.98 -15.43 6.02
C SER A 5 9.13 -14.15 6.11
N LEU A 6 9.65 -13.11 6.75
CA LEU A 6 8.94 -11.83 6.84
C LEU A 6 8.73 -11.19 5.46
N SER A 7 9.71 -11.34 4.56
CA SER A 7 9.61 -10.88 3.17
C SER A 7 8.50 -11.58 2.39
N GLU A 8 8.29 -12.89 2.59
CA GLU A 8 7.16 -13.60 1.98
C GLU A 8 5.82 -13.13 2.57
N ARG A 9 5.76 -12.96 3.89
CA ARG A 9 4.51 -12.57 4.58
C ARG A 9 3.95 -11.24 4.08
N ILE A 10 4.81 -10.23 3.85
CA ILE A 10 4.35 -8.93 3.35
C ILE A 10 3.79 -8.99 1.92
N THR A 11 4.15 -9.99 1.11
CA THR A 11 3.54 -10.17 -0.22
C THR A 11 2.07 -10.54 -0.13
N TYR A 12 1.66 -11.31 0.87
CA TYR A 12 0.27 -11.68 1.14
C TYR A 12 -0.54 -10.59 1.86
N SER A 13 0.12 -9.50 2.26
CA SER A 13 -0.55 -8.29 2.77
C SER A 13 -0.94 -7.34 1.63
N THR A 14 -0.29 -7.44 0.48
CA THR A 14 -0.37 -6.45 -0.61
C THR A 14 -1.33 -6.95 -1.70
N ALA A 15 -2.18 -6.08 -2.22
CA ALA A 15 -3.16 -6.38 -3.25
C ALA A 15 -3.11 -5.37 -4.40
N LYS A 16 -3.38 -5.85 -5.62
CA LYS A 16 -3.54 -5.00 -6.79
C LYS A 16 -4.94 -4.39 -6.77
N VAL A 17 -5.01 -3.07 -6.68
CA VAL A 17 -6.28 -2.34 -6.66
C VAL A 17 -6.63 -1.94 -8.09
N CYS A 18 -7.79 -2.37 -8.55
CA CYS A 18 -8.31 -2.05 -9.88
C CYS A 18 -9.58 -1.20 -9.75
N CYS A 19 -9.55 -0.01 -10.34
CA CYS A 19 -10.64 0.96 -10.26
C CYS A 19 -11.28 1.17 -11.63
N LYS A 20 -12.61 1.03 -11.69
CA LYS A 20 -13.42 1.35 -12.88
C LYS A 20 -13.64 2.87 -12.90
N VAL A 21 -13.16 3.54 -13.93
CA VAL A 21 -13.24 5.01 -14.10
C VAL A 21 -13.81 5.36 -15.48
N LYS A 22 -14.50 6.50 -15.58
CA LYS A 22 -15.00 7.02 -16.87
C LYS A 22 -14.14 8.20 -17.30
N LYS A 23 -13.56 8.13 -18.49
CA LYS A 23 -12.82 9.23 -19.10
C LYS A 23 -13.33 9.42 -20.53
N ASP A 24 -13.77 10.64 -20.84
CA ASP A 24 -14.29 11.00 -22.17
C ASP A 24 -15.40 10.06 -22.68
N GLY A 25 -16.25 9.58 -21.77
CA GLY A 25 -17.34 8.65 -22.06
C GLY A 25 -16.92 7.18 -22.22
N GLN A 26 -15.62 6.85 -22.15
CA GLN A 26 -15.10 5.49 -22.19
C GLN A 26 -14.85 4.94 -20.79
N GLU A 27 -15.18 3.67 -20.59
CA GLU A 27 -14.87 2.93 -19.36
C GLU A 27 -13.43 2.42 -19.43
N LEU A 28 -12.64 2.77 -18.42
CA LEU A 28 -11.23 2.39 -18.30
C LEU A 28 -11.00 1.75 -16.93
N ILE A 29 -9.99 0.88 -16.86
CA ILE A 29 -9.50 0.32 -15.60
C ILE A 29 -8.19 1.02 -15.26
N SER A 30 -8.20 1.76 -14.16
CA SER A 30 -7.00 2.29 -13.52
C SER A 30 -6.47 1.25 -12.52
N THR A 31 -5.16 1.16 -12.36
CA THR A 31 -4.52 0.23 -11.43
C THR A 31 -3.60 0.95 -10.46
N GLY A 32 -3.57 0.46 -9.23
CA GLY A 32 -2.65 0.89 -8.18
C GLY A 32 -2.35 -0.27 -7.24
N THR A 33 -1.64 0.06 -6.17
CA THR A 33 -1.30 -0.87 -5.10
C THR A 33 -2.10 -0.53 -3.86
N GLY A 34 -2.54 -1.54 -3.12
CA GLY A 34 -3.05 -1.38 -1.77
C GLY A 34 -2.53 -2.49 -0.89
N PHE A 35 -2.81 -2.40 0.40
CA PHE A 35 -2.45 -3.45 1.35
C PHE A 35 -3.48 -3.55 2.47
N ILE A 36 -3.62 -4.76 3.00
CA ILE A 36 -4.58 -5.08 4.04
C ILE A 36 -3.92 -4.85 5.40
N MET A 37 -4.62 -4.12 6.26
CA MET A 37 -4.20 -3.85 7.63
C MET A 37 -5.37 -4.06 8.59
N TYR A 38 -5.08 -4.47 9.82
CA TYR A 38 -6.01 -4.43 10.94
C TYR A 38 -5.92 -3.09 11.67
N LEU A 39 -7.04 -2.38 11.73
CA LEU A 39 -7.23 -1.18 12.54
C LEU A 39 -8.24 -1.45 13.68
N CYS A 40 -8.31 -0.51 14.63
CA CYS A 40 -9.15 -0.59 15.83
C CYS A 40 -8.95 -1.91 16.59
N GLN A 41 -7.69 -2.38 16.66
CA GLN A 41 -7.34 -3.65 17.29
C GLN A 41 -7.48 -3.55 18.81
N ASP A 42 -8.32 -4.41 19.37
CA ASP A 42 -8.48 -4.65 20.80
C ASP A 42 -8.19 -6.12 21.08
N ASN A 43 -7.01 -6.38 21.64
CA ASN A 43 -6.53 -7.72 21.94
C ASN A 43 -7.30 -8.37 23.11
N VAL A 44 -7.93 -7.58 23.98
CA VAL A 44 -8.70 -8.11 25.13
C VAL A 44 -10.02 -8.69 24.64
N ASN A 45 -10.70 -7.97 23.74
CA ASN A 45 -11.99 -8.39 23.19
C ASN A 45 -11.86 -9.13 21.85
N ASN A 46 -10.63 -9.31 21.35
CA ASN A 46 -10.32 -9.91 20.04
C ASN A 46 -11.08 -9.23 18.88
N ILE A 47 -11.17 -7.89 18.93
CA ILE A 47 -11.83 -7.07 17.93
C ILE A 47 -10.78 -6.45 17.02
N CYS A 48 -11.03 -6.46 15.72
CA CYS A 48 -10.27 -5.68 14.74
C CYS A 48 -11.15 -5.38 13.53
N ILE A 49 -10.79 -4.34 12.78
CA ILE A 49 -11.43 -3.97 11.52
C ILE A 49 -10.40 -4.18 10.40
N PRO A 50 -10.60 -5.19 9.53
CA PRO A 50 -9.78 -5.33 8.34
C PRO A 50 -10.12 -4.23 7.34
N VAL A 51 -9.07 -3.54 6.90
CA VAL A 51 -9.17 -2.46 5.91
C VAL A 51 -8.17 -2.69 4.79
N LEU A 52 -8.54 -2.28 3.57
CA LEU A 52 -7.62 -2.12 2.46
C LEU A 52 -7.22 -0.64 2.39
N ILE A 53 -5.91 -0.36 2.49
CA ILE A 53 -5.34 0.99 2.41
C ILE A 53 -4.70 1.19 1.04
N THR A 54 -4.88 2.37 0.46
CA THR A 54 -4.20 2.83 -0.77
C THR A 54 -4.12 4.36 -0.79
N ASN A 55 -3.65 4.95 -1.89
CA ASN A 55 -3.70 6.39 -2.07
C ASN A 55 -5.06 6.88 -2.55
N LYS A 56 -5.45 8.09 -2.12
CA LYS A 56 -6.70 8.72 -2.54
C LYS A 56 -6.76 8.86 -4.07
N HIS A 57 -5.70 9.32 -4.73
CA HIS A 57 -5.71 9.50 -6.19
C HIS A 57 -5.86 8.19 -6.99
N VAL A 58 -5.60 7.02 -6.39
CA VAL A 58 -5.78 5.72 -7.06
C VAL A 58 -7.27 5.40 -7.23
N VAL A 59 -8.09 5.83 -6.28
CA VAL A 59 -9.51 5.47 -6.17
C VAL A 59 -10.45 6.64 -6.43
N ASP A 60 -9.93 7.86 -6.46
CA ASP A 60 -10.70 9.07 -6.69
C ASP A 60 -11.43 9.05 -8.04
N GLY A 61 -12.71 9.45 -8.03
CA GLY A 61 -13.58 9.40 -9.20
C GLY A 61 -13.94 8.00 -9.72
N SER A 62 -13.54 6.93 -9.02
CA SER A 62 -13.96 5.57 -9.40
C SER A 62 -15.43 5.32 -9.11
N TYR A 63 -16.08 4.54 -9.97
CA TYR A 63 -17.48 4.08 -9.79
C TYR A 63 -17.56 2.59 -9.46
N GLY A 64 -16.42 1.94 -9.30
CA GLY A 64 -16.30 0.58 -8.81
C GLY A 64 -14.85 0.25 -8.55
N THR A 65 -14.60 -0.63 -7.60
CA THR A 65 -13.27 -1.09 -7.25
C THR A 65 -13.28 -2.59 -7.07
N TYR A 66 -12.24 -3.27 -7.54
CA TYR A 66 -12.03 -4.67 -7.24
C TYR A 66 -10.56 -4.97 -6.98
N PHE A 67 -10.34 -6.05 -6.23
CA PHE A 67 -9.02 -6.60 -5.96
C PHE A 67 -9.15 -8.11 -5.73
N GLU A 68 -8.05 -8.84 -5.93
CA GLU A 68 -8.01 -10.29 -5.87
C GLU A 68 -7.12 -10.76 -4.72
N LEU A 69 -7.55 -11.81 -4.03
CA LEU A 69 -6.76 -12.50 -3.00
C LEU A 69 -6.70 -14.01 -3.31
N CYS A 70 -5.64 -14.68 -2.88
CA CYS A 70 -5.51 -16.13 -3.04
C CYS A 70 -6.60 -16.87 -2.24
N LEU A 71 -7.00 -18.05 -2.69
CA LEU A 71 -7.80 -18.99 -1.90
C LEU A 71 -6.93 -19.74 -0.87
N CYS A 72 -7.56 -20.28 0.17
CA CYS A 72 -6.93 -21.23 1.10
C CYS A 72 -7.10 -22.68 0.66
N ASP A 73 -6.14 -23.54 0.98
CA ASP A 73 -6.33 -24.99 1.03
C ASP A 73 -6.92 -25.45 2.38
N GLU A 74 -7.09 -26.77 2.54
CA GLU A 74 -7.65 -27.39 3.74
C GLU A 74 -6.78 -27.18 5.00
N ASP A 75 -5.48 -26.89 4.80
CA ASP A 75 -4.49 -26.66 5.86
C ASP A 75 -4.25 -25.16 6.14
N ASN A 76 -5.07 -24.27 5.56
CA ASN A 76 -4.93 -22.81 5.60
C ASN A 76 -3.61 -22.28 4.99
N ASN A 77 -3.07 -22.96 3.98
CA ASN A 77 -1.98 -22.43 3.15
C ASN A 77 -2.57 -21.74 1.89
N PRO A 78 -1.83 -20.79 1.28
CA PRO A 78 -2.29 -20.14 0.06
C PRO A 78 -2.24 -21.08 -1.14
N ARG A 79 -3.30 -21.06 -1.94
CA ARG A 79 -3.31 -21.57 -3.31
C ARG A 79 -3.00 -20.43 -4.26
N ASP A 80 -1.71 -20.23 -4.53
CA ASP A 80 -1.21 -19.07 -5.27
C ASP A 80 -1.75 -18.92 -6.71
N THR A 81 -2.18 -20.02 -7.31
CA THR A 81 -2.74 -20.05 -8.67
C THR A 81 -4.26 -19.91 -8.70
N GLU A 82 -4.92 -19.86 -7.55
CA GLU A 82 -6.38 -19.77 -7.42
C GLU A 82 -6.74 -18.52 -6.62
N THR A 83 -7.41 -17.57 -7.26
CA THR A 83 -7.79 -16.30 -6.65
C THR A 83 -9.28 -16.07 -6.65
N PHE A 84 -9.74 -15.15 -5.81
CA PHE A 84 -11.10 -14.67 -5.79
C PHE A 84 -11.11 -13.15 -5.82
N ALA A 85 -11.91 -12.58 -6.73
CA ALA A 85 -12.10 -11.15 -6.86
C ALA A 85 -13.19 -10.65 -5.90
N ILE A 86 -12.86 -9.66 -5.09
CA ILE A 86 -13.82 -8.93 -4.27
C ILE A 86 -14.17 -7.64 -5.01
N GLU A 87 -15.44 -7.47 -5.37
CA GLU A 87 -15.92 -6.29 -6.10
C GLU A 87 -16.79 -5.39 -5.22
N TYR A 88 -16.57 -4.09 -5.31
CA TYR A 88 -17.39 -3.05 -4.73
C TYR A 88 -17.94 -2.14 -5.83
N SER A 89 -19.23 -1.83 -5.74
CA SER A 89 -19.90 -0.86 -6.62
C SER A 89 -19.89 0.53 -6.00
N GLY A 90 -19.82 1.57 -6.84
CA GLY A 90 -19.70 2.95 -6.38
C GLY A 90 -18.32 3.28 -5.83
N ASN A 91 -18.25 4.27 -4.94
CA ASN A 91 -17.02 4.68 -4.27
C ASN A 91 -17.17 4.50 -2.75
N PRO A 92 -16.93 3.28 -2.22
CA PRO A 92 -17.06 2.98 -0.79
C PRO A 92 -15.86 3.48 0.05
N TRP A 93 -14.90 4.16 -0.56
CA TRP A 93 -13.66 4.54 0.09
C TRP A 93 -13.88 5.68 1.10
N ILE A 94 -13.26 5.54 2.27
CA ILE A 94 -13.16 6.58 3.28
C ILE A 94 -11.86 7.33 3.04
N TYR A 95 -11.94 8.63 2.76
CA TYR A 95 -10.75 9.47 2.59
C TYR A 95 -10.18 9.94 3.92
N HIS A 96 -8.87 10.18 3.93
CA HIS A 96 -8.19 10.72 5.10
C HIS A 96 -8.81 12.05 5.55
N PRO A 97 -8.98 12.30 6.86
CA PRO A 97 -9.64 13.52 7.37
C PRO A 97 -8.86 14.80 7.03
N ASN A 98 -7.53 14.72 6.90
CA ASN A 98 -6.72 15.78 6.32
C ASN A 98 -6.67 15.64 4.79
N ASN A 99 -7.24 16.61 4.06
CA ASN A 99 -7.31 16.64 2.61
C ASN A 99 -5.95 16.67 1.89
N ASP A 100 -4.91 17.14 2.55
CA ASP A 100 -3.54 17.19 2.00
C ASP A 100 -2.83 15.84 2.05
N VAL A 101 -3.41 14.84 2.73
CA VAL A 101 -2.86 13.49 2.87
C VAL A 101 -3.54 12.58 1.88
N ASP A 102 -2.75 12.06 0.93
CA ASP A 102 -3.21 11.24 -0.18
C ASP A 102 -3.41 9.78 0.25
N LEU A 103 -4.30 9.53 1.21
CA LEU A 103 -4.66 8.19 1.69
C LEU A 103 -6.18 7.96 1.62
N ALA A 104 -6.53 6.72 1.31
CA ALA A 104 -7.88 6.21 1.33
C ALA A 104 -7.93 4.83 2.01
N CYS A 105 -9.03 4.56 2.68
CA CYS A 105 -9.28 3.35 3.45
C CYS A 105 -10.61 2.74 3.05
N LEU A 106 -10.62 1.43 2.76
CA LEU A 106 -11.82 0.67 2.48
C LEU A 106 -12.01 -0.41 3.56
N PRO A 107 -13.04 -0.31 4.42
CA PRO A 107 -13.40 -1.41 5.31
C PRO A 107 -13.85 -2.63 4.51
N ILE A 108 -13.23 -3.78 4.73
CA ILE A 108 -13.50 -5.01 3.96
C ILE A 108 -14.11 -6.14 4.81
N GLY A 109 -14.35 -5.89 6.10
CA GLY A 109 -14.82 -6.89 7.06
C GLY A 109 -16.14 -7.56 6.67
N THR A 110 -17.12 -6.77 6.22
CA THR A 110 -18.43 -7.28 5.80
C THR A 110 -18.30 -8.28 4.65
N SER A 111 -17.57 -7.92 3.60
CA SER A 111 -17.35 -8.79 2.43
C SER A 111 -16.56 -10.04 2.81
N LEU A 112 -15.52 -9.94 3.64
CA LEU A 112 -14.75 -11.09 4.10
C LEU A 112 -15.62 -12.07 4.93
N ASN A 113 -16.47 -11.54 5.81
CA ASN A 113 -17.40 -12.34 6.61
C ASN A 113 -18.50 -12.99 5.77
N GLU A 114 -19.00 -12.32 4.74
CA GLU A 114 -19.95 -12.90 3.79
C GLU A 114 -19.33 -14.05 2.98
N LEU A 115 -18.14 -13.83 2.41
CA LEU A 115 -17.42 -14.88 1.67
C LEU A 115 -17.15 -16.10 2.54
N LYS A 116 -16.70 -15.89 3.78
CA LYS A 116 -16.50 -16.98 4.75
C LYS A 116 -17.78 -17.74 5.07
N ARG A 117 -18.93 -17.05 5.21
CA ARG A 117 -20.25 -17.69 5.42
C ARG A 117 -20.69 -18.52 4.20
N ASN A 118 -20.27 -18.12 3.00
CA ASN A 118 -20.54 -18.83 1.76
C ASN A 118 -19.51 -19.93 1.44
N GLY A 119 -18.61 -20.26 2.38
CA GLY A 119 -17.60 -21.31 2.22
C GLY A 119 -16.38 -20.91 1.38
N ILE A 120 -16.21 -19.62 1.07
CA ILE A 120 -15.05 -19.09 0.36
C ILE A 120 -14.03 -18.61 1.39
N HIS A 121 -12.89 -19.31 1.45
CA HIS A 121 -11.80 -19.00 2.38
C HIS A 121 -10.66 -18.34 1.61
N LEU A 122 -10.37 -17.08 1.95
CA LEU A 122 -9.29 -16.30 1.33
C LEU A 122 -8.05 -16.31 2.21
N PHE A 123 -6.90 -16.43 1.58
CA PHE A 123 -5.59 -16.30 2.21
C PHE A 123 -5.06 -14.89 2.04
N TYR A 124 -4.82 -14.21 3.16
CA TYR A 124 -4.12 -12.93 3.23
C TYR A 124 -3.46 -12.81 4.61
N LEU A 125 -2.36 -12.06 4.67
CA LEU A 125 -1.64 -11.80 5.92
C LEU A 125 -1.64 -10.30 6.19
N PRO A 126 -2.60 -9.78 6.97
CA PRO A 126 -2.74 -8.36 7.18
C PRO A 126 -1.59 -7.80 8.02
N LEU A 127 -1.23 -6.55 7.77
CA LEU A 127 -0.38 -5.79 8.67
C LEU A 127 -1.14 -5.46 9.95
N THR A 128 -0.45 -5.38 11.07
CA THR A 128 -1.00 -4.90 12.35
C THR A 128 -0.29 -3.61 12.76
N LYS A 129 -0.84 -2.91 13.75
CA LYS A 129 -0.20 -1.70 14.30
C LYS A 129 1.22 -1.93 14.79
N ASP A 130 1.51 -3.14 15.27
CA ASP A 130 2.84 -3.51 15.78
C ASP A 130 3.92 -3.47 14.70
N TYR A 131 3.52 -3.49 13.42
CA TYR A 131 4.46 -3.27 12.30
C TYR A 131 4.79 -1.79 12.13
N ILE A 132 3.94 -0.85 12.53
CA ILE A 132 4.21 0.58 12.34
C ILE A 132 5.47 0.95 13.12
N ILE A 133 6.38 1.67 12.46
CA ILE A 133 7.62 2.15 13.07
C ILE A 133 7.34 2.94 14.36
N THR A 134 8.03 2.56 15.43
CA THR A 134 7.81 3.17 16.75
C THR A 134 8.64 4.45 16.94
N PRO A 135 8.20 5.38 17.80
CA PRO A 135 9.00 6.54 18.19
C PRO A 135 10.37 6.16 18.77
N GLU A 136 10.47 5.04 19.47
CA GLU A 136 11.72 4.50 20.00
C GLU A 136 12.67 4.10 18.87
N TYR A 137 12.17 3.44 17.82
CA TYR A 137 12.99 3.07 16.67
C TYR A 137 13.45 4.31 15.91
N LEU A 138 12.59 5.32 15.76
CA LEU A 138 12.95 6.59 15.13
C LEU A 138 14.08 7.34 15.85
N LYS A 139 14.32 7.08 17.16
CA LYS A 139 15.43 7.71 17.89
C LYS A 139 16.79 7.21 17.43
N ILE A 140 16.88 5.94 17.05
CA ILE A 140 18.12 5.29 16.61
C ILE A 140 18.22 5.14 15.08
N ALA A 141 17.13 5.38 14.36
CA ALA A 141 17.12 5.39 12.91
C ALA A 141 18.21 6.34 12.39
N THR A 142 19.00 5.84 11.47
CA THR A 142 20.04 6.60 10.79
C THR A 142 19.43 7.45 9.68
N ALA A 143 20.26 8.28 9.04
CA ALA A 143 19.82 9.07 7.89
C ALA A 143 19.54 8.19 6.66
N VAL A 144 20.14 6.99 6.59
CA VAL A 144 20.08 6.07 5.45
C VAL A 144 19.66 4.70 5.96
N GLU A 145 18.37 4.40 5.83
CA GLU A 145 17.83 3.07 6.11
C GLU A 145 17.63 2.30 4.82
N ASN A 146 17.93 1.00 4.84
CA ASN A 146 17.57 0.10 3.75
C ASN A 146 16.06 -0.14 3.81
N ILE A 147 15.40 0.04 2.67
CA ILE A 147 13.95 -0.09 2.56
C ILE A 147 13.56 -1.10 1.48
N VAL A 148 12.44 -1.77 1.72
CA VAL A 148 11.78 -2.67 0.78
C VAL A 148 10.39 -2.13 0.50
N MET A 149 10.02 -2.10 -0.77
CA MET A 149 8.69 -1.71 -1.25
C MET A 149 8.06 -2.89 -1.96
N VAL A 150 6.79 -3.15 -1.67
CA VAL A 150 6.02 -4.24 -2.29
C VAL A 150 4.81 -3.64 -3.01
N GLY A 151 4.62 -3.96 -4.28
CA GLY A 151 3.48 -3.43 -5.01
C GLY A 151 3.37 -3.86 -6.47
N TYR A 152 2.57 -3.13 -7.23
CA TYR A 152 2.18 -3.47 -8.60
C TYR A 152 2.59 -2.36 -9.60
N PRO A 153 3.90 -2.10 -9.76
CA PRO A 153 4.39 -1.07 -10.68
C PRO A 153 3.86 -1.35 -12.09
N LYS A 154 3.22 -0.35 -12.67
CA LYS A 154 2.59 -0.36 -13.99
C LYS A 154 1.51 -1.45 -14.16
N GLY A 155 0.94 -1.92 -13.04
CA GLY A 155 0.05 -3.07 -13.02
C GLY A 155 0.76 -4.42 -13.25
N LEU A 156 2.09 -4.44 -13.29
CA LEU A 156 2.87 -5.67 -13.41
C LEU A 156 2.72 -6.50 -12.14
N SER A 157 2.51 -7.80 -12.34
CA SER A 157 2.42 -8.82 -11.31
C SER A 157 2.88 -10.14 -11.90
N ASP A 158 3.32 -11.06 -11.04
CA ASP A 158 3.27 -12.46 -11.39
C ASP A 158 1.80 -12.89 -11.38
N THR A 159 1.19 -12.98 -12.56
CA THR A 159 -0.23 -13.35 -12.70
C THR A 159 -0.48 -14.83 -12.48
N TYR A 160 0.55 -15.67 -12.61
CA TYR A 160 0.42 -17.11 -12.39
C TYR A 160 0.45 -17.44 -10.91
N ASN A 161 1.39 -16.86 -10.15
CA ASN A 161 1.53 -17.10 -8.70
C ASN A 161 0.81 -16.03 -7.83
N HIS A 162 0.10 -15.09 -8.45
CA HIS A 162 -0.56 -13.95 -7.80
C HIS A 162 0.37 -13.19 -6.84
N LYS A 163 1.56 -12.81 -7.32
CA LYS A 163 2.57 -12.11 -6.49
C LYS A 163 2.83 -10.67 -6.95
N PRO A 164 3.01 -9.74 -5.98
CA PRO A 164 3.46 -8.38 -6.26
C PRO A 164 4.93 -8.37 -6.67
N ILE A 165 5.38 -7.22 -7.17
CA ILE A 165 6.79 -6.93 -7.42
C ILE A 165 7.41 -6.35 -6.15
N ILE A 166 8.54 -6.92 -5.74
CA ILE A 166 9.35 -6.44 -4.62
C ILE A 166 10.49 -5.57 -5.17
N ARG A 167 10.72 -4.42 -4.55
CA ARG A 167 11.84 -3.52 -4.87
C ARG A 167 12.58 -3.14 -3.60
N GLN A 168 13.87 -2.86 -3.73
CA GLN A 168 14.71 -2.41 -2.64
C GLN A 168 15.35 -1.06 -2.99
N GLY A 169 15.55 -0.23 -1.96
CA GLY A 169 16.17 1.08 -2.08
C GLY A 169 16.62 1.58 -0.71
N ILE A 170 16.81 2.89 -0.59
CA ILE A 170 17.16 3.54 0.68
C ILE A 170 16.28 4.75 0.96
N THR A 171 16.26 5.21 2.22
CA THR A 171 15.74 6.55 2.53
C THR A 171 16.66 7.63 1.95
N ALA A 172 16.11 8.55 1.15
CA ALA A 172 16.83 9.70 0.59
C ALA A 172 16.71 10.97 1.45
N SER A 173 15.82 10.95 2.44
CA SER A 173 15.78 11.94 3.52
C SER A 173 15.64 11.24 4.86
N HIS A 174 16.12 11.88 5.92
CA HIS A 174 16.06 11.28 7.25
C HIS A 174 14.60 11.10 7.73
N ILE A 175 14.20 9.83 7.93
CA ILE A 175 12.83 9.44 8.30
C ILE A 175 12.31 10.06 9.62
N LYS A 176 13.22 10.44 10.53
CA LYS A 176 12.88 11.11 11.79
C LYS A 176 12.32 12.51 11.59
N LYS A 177 12.60 13.14 10.44
CA LYS A 177 12.18 14.50 10.13
C LYS A 177 10.99 14.47 9.19
N ASP A 178 10.13 15.47 9.33
CA ASP A 178 9.00 15.70 8.43
C ASP A 178 9.53 16.43 7.20
N TYR A 179 9.42 15.79 6.03
CA TYR A 179 9.93 16.35 4.78
C TYR A 179 9.07 17.56 4.38
N LEU A 180 9.73 18.72 4.23
CA LEU A 180 9.06 20.00 3.94
C LEU A 180 7.92 20.35 4.93
N GLY A 181 8.02 19.90 6.19
CA GLY A 181 7.00 20.14 7.22
C GLY A 181 5.75 19.26 7.09
N LYS A 182 5.74 18.30 6.16
CA LYS A 182 4.68 17.29 6.02
C LYS A 182 5.14 15.97 6.59
N LYS A 183 4.17 15.13 6.99
CA LYS A 183 4.37 13.76 7.50
C LYS A 183 4.80 12.81 6.39
N GLU A 184 5.93 13.12 5.77
CA GLU A 184 6.46 12.53 4.55
C GLU A 184 7.97 12.32 4.67
N PHE A 185 8.53 11.48 3.79
CA PHE A 185 9.96 11.31 3.59
C PHE A 185 10.28 10.94 2.14
N LEU A 186 11.49 11.28 1.69
CA LEU A 186 12.05 10.89 0.40
C LEU A 186 12.73 9.54 0.46
N MET A 187 12.70 8.86 -0.68
CA MET A 187 13.33 7.57 -0.92
C MET A 187 14.06 7.57 -2.25
N ASP A 188 15.21 6.91 -2.28
CA ASP A 188 15.88 6.53 -3.52
C ASP A 188 15.49 5.08 -3.81
N ILE A 189 14.44 4.97 -4.61
CA ILE A 189 13.89 3.70 -5.07
C ILE A 189 13.19 3.97 -6.39
N ALA A 190 13.51 3.14 -7.38
CA ALA A 190 12.82 3.21 -8.65
C ALA A 190 11.31 3.07 -8.40
N SER A 191 10.57 4.10 -8.82
CA SER A 191 9.14 4.26 -8.56
C SER A 191 8.48 4.55 -9.90
N PHE A 192 7.55 3.71 -10.33
CA PHE A 192 6.85 3.86 -11.62
C PHE A 192 5.36 4.11 -11.37
N HIS A 193 4.62 4.53 -12.41
CA HIS A 193 3.16 4.59 -12.32
C HIS A 193 2.61 3.24 -11.83
N GLY A 194 1.50 3.21 -11.08
CA GLY A 194 0.96 1.97 -10.49
C GLY A 194 1.64 1.51 -9.19
N SER A 195 2.82 2.04 -8.83
CA SER A 195 3.42 1.83 -7.51
C SER A 195 2.75 2.65 -6.40
N SER A 196 1.88 3.60 -6.73
CA SER A 196 1.08 4.35 -5.76
C SER A 196 0.31 3.40 -4.84
N GLY A 197 0.44 3.62 -3.54
CA GLY A 197 -0.18 2.86 -2.46
C GLY A 197 0.66 1.67 -1.99
N SER A 198 1.88 1.50 -2.53
CA SER A 198 2.78 0.44 -2.09
C SER A 198 3.24 0.68 -0.65
N PRO A 199 3.09 -0.32 0.25
CA PRO A 199 3.66 -0.25 1.58
C PRO A 199 5.19 -0.36 1.51
N ILE A 200 5.84 0.33 2.44
CA ILE A 200 7.29 0.47 2.51
C ILE A 200 7.75 0.05 3.89
N PHE A 201 8.77 -0.79 3.93
CA PHE A 201 9.27 -1.40 5.13
C PHE A 201 10.77 -1.20 5.27
N ILE A 202 11.24 -1.02 6.49
CA ILE A 202 12.61 -1.42 6.86
C ILE A 202 12.53 -2.92 7.12
N LEU A 203 13.27 -3.71 6.35
CA LEU A 203 13.35 -5.16 6.52
C LEU A 203 14.81 -5.54 6.73
N ASN A 204 15.12 -5.98 7.95
CA ASN A 204 16.43 -6.47 8.34
C ASN A 204 16.33 -7.97 8.58
N GLU A 205 17.09 -8.77 7.85
CA GLU A 205 17.19 -10.22 8.05
C GLU A 205 18.65 -10.60 8.32
N GLY A 206 18.90 -11.43 9.33
CA GLY A 206 20.24 -11.82 9.76
C GLY A 206 20.77 -10.93 10.89
N ILE A 207 21.92 -10.29 10.69
CA ILE A 207 22.57 -9.46 11.72
C ILE A 207 22.20 -8.00 11.49
N TYR A 208 21.61 -7.35 12.50
CA TYR A 208 21.20 -5.95 12.42
C TYR A 208 21.37 -5.25 13.77
N LYS A 209 21.30 -3.92 13.77
CA LYS A 209 21.32 -3.12 15.01
C LYS A 209 19.91 -3.02 15.59
N ASP A 210 19.74 -3.43 16.84
CA ASP A 210 18.47 -3.29 17.55
C ASP A 210 18.24 -1.87 18.04
N ILE A 211 17.08 -1.66 18.68
CA ILE A 211 16.64 -0.39 19.27
C ILE A 211 17.56 0.16 20.37
N ASN A 212 18.41 -0.69 20.94
CA ASN A 212 19.39 -0.33 21.96
C ASN A 212 20.78 -0.05 21.37
N GLY A 213 20.94 -0.18 20.05
CA GLY A 213 22.22 -0.06 19.35
C GLY A 213 23.11 -1.30 19.45
N HIS A 214 22.59 -2.41 19.98
CA HIS A 214 23.29 -3.69 20.04
C HIS A 214 23.18 -4.45 18.72
N MET A 215 24.14 -5.32 18.45
CA MET A 215 24.03 -6.28 17.34
C MET A 215 23.08 -7.40 17.75
N SER A 216 22.00 -7.55 17.00
CA SER A 216 20.99 -8.59 17.17
C SER A 216 20.97 -9.52 15.97
N ILE A 217 20.65 -10.79 16.21
CA ILE A 217 20.48 -11.82 15.19
C ILE A 217 18.98 -12.14 15.11
N GLY A 218 18.41 -12.06 13.92
CA GLY A 218 17.02 -12.42 13.67
C GLY A 218 16.45 -11.68 12.47
N SER A 219 15.13 -11.54 12.44
CA SER A 219 14.45 -10.74 11.43
C SER A 219 13.64 -9.64 12.11
N HIS A 220 13.76 -8.42 11.61
CA HIS A 220 13.01 -7.26 12.07
C HIS A 220 12.37 -6.58 10.87
N ILE A 221 11.09 -6.25 11.02
CA ILE A 221 10.35 -5.50 10.02
C ILE A 221 9.64 -4.32 10.67
N ALA A 222 9.76 -3.15 10.06
CA ALA A 222 9.00 -1.97 10.44
C ALA A 222 8.38 -1.35 9.19
N PHE A 223 7.06 -1.24 9.19
CA PHE A 223 6.27 -0.48 8.22
C PHE A 223 6.45 1.01 8.47
N ILE A 224 7.05 1.70 7.50
CA ILE A 224 7.50 3.09 7.65
C ILE A 224 6.64 4.08 6.87
N GLY A 225 5.96 3.65 5.82
CA GLY A 225 5.15 4.54 5.01
C GLY A 225 4.57 3.94 3.75
N ILE A 226 3.93 4.80 2.98
CA ILE A 226 3.15 4.45 1.79
C ILE A 226 3.60 5.36 0.64
N LEU A 227 4.05 4.78 -0.46
CA LEU A 227 4.48 5.54 -1.63
C LEU A 227 3.26 6.23 -2.25
N TYR A 228 3.33 7.54 -2.49
CA TYR A 228 2.22 8.27 -3.13
C TYR A 228 2.64 9.10 -4.35
N ALA A 229 3.86 9.61 -4.36
CA ALA A 229 4.36 10.45 -5.45
C ALA A 229 5.82 10.14 -5.76
N GLY A 230 6.31 10.62 -6.90
CA GLY A 230 7.72 10.64 -7.27
C GLY A 230 7.98 11.85 -8.16
N PRO A 231 9.10 12.59 -7.99
CA PRO A 231 9.43 13.68 -8.88
C PRO A 231 9.70 13.14 -10.29
N ARG A 232 9.18 13.84 -11.30
CA ARG A 232 9.38 13.49 -12.71
C ARG A 232 10.18 14.59 -13.41
N ASN A 233 11.20 14.20 -14.15
CA ASN A 233 11.82 15.09 -15.13
C ASN A 233 10.99 15.01 -16.41
N LEU A 234 10.06 15.94 -16.57
CA LEU A 234 9.44 16.20 -17.86
C LEU A 234 10.45 17.02 -18.68
N GLU A 235 11.34 16.37 -19.41
CA GLU A 235 12.16 17.08 -20.40
C GLU A 235 11.25 17.56 -21.54
N LYS A 236 10.80 18.81 -21.43
CA LYS A 236 10.11 19.51 -22.51
C LYS A 236 11.17 19.93 -23.54
N GLY A 237 11.34 19.15 -24.61
CA GLY A 237 12.00 19.65 -25.81
C GLY A 237 11.30 20.93 -26.27
N ILE A 238 12.03 22.05 -26.30
CA ILE A 238 11.48 23.37 -26.64
C ILE A 238 10.91 23.31 -28.07
N LEU A 239 9.64 23.67 -28.21
CA LEU A 239 8.98 23.79 -29.51
C LEU A 239 9.61 24.94 -30.30
N GLN A 240 10.23 24.63 -31.44
CA GLN A 240 10.47 25.62 -32.50
C GLN A 240 9.60 25.21 -33.70
N PHE A 241 8.58 26.01 -33.96
CA PHE A 241 7.66 25.79 -35.06
C PHE A 241 8.31 26.28 -36.36
N ASP A 242 8.73 25.35 -37.21
CA ASP A 242 8.84 25.59 -38.64
C ASP A 242 7.71 24.83 -39.35
N TYR A 243 7.05 25.53 -40.28
CA TYR A 243 5.81 25.19 -41.00
C TYR A 243 5.84 23.82 -41.72
N ILE A 244 5.60 22.69 -41.04
CA ILE A 244 5.43 21.36 -41.68
C ILE A 244 4.38 20.52 -40.89
N PRO A 245 3.56 19.66 -41.54
CA PRO A 245 2.46 18.94 -40.88
C PRO A 245 2.93 18.09 -39.70
N SER A 246 2.25 18.24 -38.56
CA SER A 246 2.57 17.70 -37.25
C SER A 246 2.66 16.17 -37.21
N LEU A 247 3.86 15.64 -37.03
CA LEU A 247 4.06 14.28 -36.51
C LEU A 247 3.98 14.33 -34.97
N PRO A 248 3.23 13.42 -34.31
CA PRO A 248 3.22 13.35 -32.85
C PRO A 248 4.62 13.00 -32.35
N THR A 249 5.23 13.91 -31.58
CA THR A 249 6.57 13.73 -31.02
C THR A 249 6.48 12.92 -29.73
N PRO A 250 7.31 11.88 -29.53
CA PRO A 250 7.27 11.09 -28.30
C PRO A 250 7.74 11.93 -27.11
N ILE A 251 6.91 12.01 -26.06
CA ILE A 251 7.31 12.56 -24.76
C ILE A 251 8.05 11.45 -24.00
N LEU A 252 9.31 11.70 -23.64
CA LEU A 252 10.11 10.78 -22.83
C LEU A 252 9.98 11.18 -21.36
N ASP A 253 9.35 10.33 -20.55
CA ASP A 253 9.29 10.48 -19.09
C ASP A 253 10.40 9.64 -18.46
N ILE A 254 11.53 10.27 -18.13
CA ILE A 254 12.66 9.60 -17.48
C ILE A 254 12.49 9.75 -15.96
N PRO A 255 12.19 8.66 -15.22
CA PRO A 255 12.10 8.71 -13.78
C PRO A 255 13.49 8.89 -13.18
N ILE A 256 13.60 9.78 -12.19
CA ILE A 256 14.86 10.02 -11.45
C ILE A 256 15.04 9.07 -10.26
N ASN A 257 14.27 7.97 -10.22
CA ASN A 257 14.27 6.97 -9.15
C ASN A 257 14.07 7.53 -7.72
N LEU A 258 13.43 8.70 -7.59
CA LEU A 258 12.99 9.23 -6.30
C LEU A 258 11.51 8.96 -6.06
N GLY A 259 11.18 8.59 -4.83
CA GLY A 259 9.82 8.45 -4.34
C GLY A 259 9.58 9.32 -3.10
N ILE A 260 8.34 9.79 -2.94
CA ILE A 260 7.85 10.46 -1.75
C ILE A 260 6.82 9.53 -1.10
N ALA A 261 7.03 9.23 0.17
CA ALA A 261 6.15 8.38 0.96
C ALA A 261 5.50 9.17 2.09
N ILE A 262 4.23 8.87 2.36
CA ILE A 262 3.50 9.31 3.54
C ILE A 262 3.93 8.43 4.70
N LYS A 263 4.21 8.99 5.88
CA LYS A 263 4.58 8.22 7.07
C LYS A 263 3.44 7.32 7.51
N ALA A 264 3.76 6.10 7.95
CA ALA A 264 2.77 5.09 8.30
C ALA A 264 1.80 5.51 9.43
N GLU A 265 2.24 6.39 10.32
CA GLU A 265 1.42 6.90 11.44
C GLU A 265 0.14 7.63 10.99
N GLU A 266 0.11 8.19 9.77
CA GLU A 266 -1.08 8.87 9.23
C GLU A 266 -2.28 7.91 9.07
N ILE A 267 -2.06 6.60 8.92
CA ILE A 267 -3.15 5.61 8.83
C ILE A 267 -3.99 5.57 10.11
N LEU A 268 -3.39 5.90 11.26
CA LEU A 268 -4.09 5.89 12.54
C LEU A 268 -5.20 6.96 12.62
N ALA A 269 -5.19 7.95 11.73
CA ALA A 269 -6.28 8.93 11.62
C ALA A 269 -7.62 8.32 11.17
N PHE A 270 -7.62 7.12 10.59
CA PHE A 270 -8.85 6.40 10.23
C PHE A 270 -9.55 5.77 11.43
N GLU A 271 -8.86 5.48 12.54
CA GLU A 271 -9.45 4.73 13.66
C GLU A 271 -10.64 5.41 14.32
N PRO A 272 -10.62 6.73 14.61
CA PRO A 272 -11.78 7.40 15.19
C PRO A 272 -13.00 7.34 14.26
N ILE A 273 -12.79 7.42 12.95
CA ILE A 273 -13.85 7.36 11.92
C ILE A 273 -14.46 5.95 11.88
N LEU A 274 -13.61 4.93 11.80
CA LEU A 274 -14.03 3.53 11.74
C LEU A 274 -14.75 3.08 13.02
N SER A 275 -14.26 3.52 14.18
CA SER A 275 -14.89 3.23 15.47
C SER A 275 -16.32 3.77 15.54
N GLN A 276 -16.57 4.97 15.00
CA GLN A 276 -17.91 5.55 14.96
C GLN A 276 -18.86 4.79 14.01
N LEU A 277 -18.35 4.36 12.85
CA LEU A 277 -19.12 3.58 11.88
C LEU A 277 -19.54 2.22 12.46
N ASN A 278 -18.63 1.50 13.12
CA ASN A 278 -18.94 0.21 13.76
C ASN A 278 -20.01 0.32 14.86
N ILE A 279 -20.01 1.39 15.66
CA ILE A 279 -21.05 1.63 16.67
C ILE A 279 -22.41 1.85 16.01
N THR A 280 -22.44 2.45 14.82
CA THR A 280 -23.70 2.73 14.11
C THR A 280 -24.27 1.49 13.45
N GLU A 281 -23.43 0.58 12.95
CA GLU A 281 -23.88 -0.71 12.40
C GLU A 281 -24.39 -1.68 13.49
N THR A 282 -23.74 -1.71 14.65
CA THR A 282 -24.16 -2.58 15.78
C THR A 282 -25.46 -2.14 16.46
N ASN A 283 -25.83 -0.86 16.37
CA ASN A 283 -27.10 -0.37 16.91
C ASN A 283 -28.30 -0.53 15.94
N ASN A 284 -28.06 -0.86 14.67
CA ASN A 284 -29.08 -0.98 13.63
C ASN A 284 -29.31 -2.43 13.14
N GLY A 285 -28.64 -3.42 13.74
CA GLY A 285 -28.83 -4.86 13.49
C GLY A 285 -29.50 -5.55 14.67
#